data_AF-A0A2K6CSS5-F1
#
_entry.id   AF-A0A2K6CSS5-F1
#
_cell.length_a   1.000
_cell.length_b   1.000
_cell.length_c   1.000
_cell.angle_alpha   90.00
_cell.angle_beta   90.00
_cell.angle_gamma   90.00
#
_symmetry.space_group_name_H-M   'P 1'
#
loop_
_entity.id
_entity.type
_entity.pdbx_description
1 polymer ?
#
loop_
_entity_poly.entity_id
_entity_poly.type
_entity_poly.pdbx_seq_one_letter_code
_entity_poly.pdbx_strand_id
1 'polypeptide(L)'
;MAAGKNKRLTKGMVDPFSKKDWYDVKAPAMFNIRNIGKTLITRTQGTKIASDGLKGRVFEVSLADLQNDEVAFRKFKLITEDVQGENCLTNFHGMDLTHDKMCSMVKKWQTMIEAHVDVKTTDGYLLRLFCVGFTKKHNNQIRKTSYAQHQQVQVQTNDLKEVVNKLIPDSIGKDIEKACQSIYPLYDVFVRKVKMLKKPKFELGKLMELHGEASSSGKAPGDETGAKVERADGYEPPVQESV
;
A
#
# COMPACT_ATOMS: atom_id res chain seq x y z
N MET A 1 -25.17 -8.35 -68.87
CA MET A 1 -26.04 -8.19 -67.70
C MET A 1 -25.25 -8.51 -66.43
N ALA A 2 -25.45 -7.67 -65.40
CA ALA A 2 -25.42 -7.97 -63.97
C ALA A 2 -24.13 -8.45 -63.26
N ALA A 3 -23.57 -7.46 -62.54
CA ALA A 3 -23.28 -7.51 -61.10
C ALA A 3 -22.07 -8.31 -60.63
N GLY A 4 -20.94 -7.61 -60.58
CA GLY A 4 -19.91 -7.85 -59.59
C GLY A 4 -20.51 -7.76 -58.18
N LYS A 5 -20.54 -8.90 -57.48
CA LYS A 5 -20.81 -8.96 -56.06
C LYS A 5 -19.47 -9.13 -55.35
N ASN A 6 -18.84 -8.02 -54.99
CA ASN A 6 -17.85 -7.98 -53.92
C ASN A 6 -18.55 -8.46 -52.65
N LYS A 7 -18.52 -9.78 -52.41
CA LYS A 7 -18.93 -10.39 -51.16
C LYS A 7 -17.97 -9.85 -50.11
N ARG A 8 -18.37 -8.76 -49.45
CA ARG A 8 -17.74 -8.29 -48.21
C ARG A 8 -17.64 -9.53 -47.31
N LEU A 9 -16.44 -10.09 -47.21
CA LEU A 9 -16.11 -11.06 -46.18
C LEU A 9 -16.34 -10.32 -44.86
N THR A 10 -17.50 -10.54 -44.25
CA THR A 10 -17.74 -10.19 -42.86
C THR A 10 -16.65 -10.91 -42.09
N LYS A 11 -15.61 -10.15 -41.70
CA LYS A 11 -14.51 -10.63 -40.87
C LYS A 11 -15.16 -11.44 -39.75
N GLY A 12 -14.88 -12.74 -39.70
CA GLY A 12 -15.53 -13.64 -38.74
C GLY A 12 -15.49 -13.04 -37.34
N MET A 13 -16.50 -13.34 -36.51
CA MET A 13 -16.58 -12.89 -35.13
C MET A 13 -15.35 -13.43 -34.36
N VAL A 14 -14.25 -12.67 -34.37
CA VAL A 14 -13.02 -13.04 -33.65
C VAL A 14 -13.28 -12.79 -32.17
N ASP A 15 -13.07 -13.83 -31.35
CA ASP A 15 -13.20 -13.75 -29.90
C ASP A 15 -12.37 -12.58 -29.34
N PRO A 16 -12.99 -11.60 -28.66
CA PRO A 16 -12.28 -10.51 -28.02
C PRO A 16 -11.20 -10.95 -27.02
N PHE A 17 -11.31 -12.13 -26.40
CA PHE A 17 -10.30 -12.64 -25.45
C PHE A 17 -9.02 -13.12 -26.13
N SER A 18 -9.07 -13.58 -27.38
CA SER A 18 -7.89 -13.98 -28.15
C SER A 18 -6.88 -12.85 -28.37
N LYS A 19 -7.30 -11.60 -28.19
CA LYS A 19 -6.48 -10.39 -28.36
C LYS A 19 -5.91 -9.86 -27.05
N LYS A 20 -6.08 -10.58 -25.94
CA LYS A 20 -5.68 -10.12 -24.61
C LYS A 20 -4.48 -10.92 -24.10
N ASP A 21 -3.59 -10.22 -23.43
CA ASP A 21 -2.44 -10.79 -22.74
C ASP A 21 -2.59 -10.61 -21.23
N TRP A 22 -2.00 -11.55 -20.49
CA TRP A 22 -1.98 -11.57 -19.05
C TRP A 22 -0.68 -10.98 -18.52
N TYR A 23 -0.79 -10.16 -17.48
CA TYR A 23 0.30 -9.50 -16.78
C TYR A 23 0.25 -9.87 -15.31
N ASP A 24 1.40 -10.02 -14.66
CA ASP A 24 1.52 -10.27 -13.24
C ASP A 24 1.53 -8.95 -12.46
N VAL A 25 0.71 -8.83 -11.42
CA VAL A 25 0.65 -7.64 -10.57
C VAL A 25 1.53 -7.85 -9.34
N LYS A 26 2.54 -6.99 -9.18
CA LYS A 26 3.52 -7.06 -8.09
C LYS A 26 3.24 -5.99 -7.04
N ALA A 27 3.19 -6.39 -5.78
CA ALA A 27 3.13 -5.52 -4.62
C ALA A 27 4.54 -4.94 -4.30
N PRO A 28 4.61 -3.75 -3.67
CA PRO A 28 5.84 -3.22 -3.10
C PRO A 28 6.50 -4.18 -2.11
N ALA A 29 7.80 -4.03 -1.88
CA ALA A 29 8.57 -4.80 -0.90
C ALA A 29 8.20 -4.52 0.57
N MET A 30 7.20 -3.68 0.82
CA MET A 30 6.61 -3.47 2.15
C MET A 30 5.75 -4.67 2.61
N PHE A 31 5.34 -5.53 1.67
CA PHE A 31 4.54 -6.72 1.93
C PHE A 31 5.38 -7.99 1.67
N ASN A 32 5.18 -9.04 2.46
CA ASN A 32 5.92 -10.30 2.27
C ASN A 32 5.47 -10.99 0.96
N ILE A 33 4.17 -11.01 0.68
CA ILE A 33 3.63 -11.61 -0.54
C ILE A 33 3.66 -10.56 -1.65
N ARG A 34 4.60 -10.74 -2.58
CA ARG A 34 4.78 -9.80 -3.69
C ARG A 34 3.86 -10.06 -4.87
N ASN A 35 3.40 -11.29 -5.07
CA ASN A 35 2.56 -11.62 -6.22
C ASN A 35 1.09 -11.53 -5.82
N ILE A 36 0.38 -10.51 -6.30
CA ILE A 36 -1.02 -10.27 -5.96
C ILE A 36 -1.95 -11.13 -6.84
N GLY A 37 -1.60 -11.25 -8.12
CA GLY A 37 -2.41 -11.97 -9.09
C GLY A 37 -2.11 -11.55 -10.52
N LYS A 38 -3.03 -11.87 -11.44
CA LYS A 38 -2.90 -11.56 -12.86
C LYS A 38 -3.95 -10.54 -13.31
N THR A 39 -3.57 -9.64 -14.20
CA THR A 39 -4.48 -8.70 -14.86
C THR A 39 -4.37 -8.84 -16.37
N LEU A 40 -5.51 -8.80 -17.06
CA LEU A 40 -5.54 -8.90 -18.52
C LEU A 40 -5.73 -7.54 -19.17
N ILE A 41 -5.07 -7.34 -20.30
CA ILE A 41 -5.33 -6.19 -21.17
C ILE A 41 -5.27 -6.58 -22.64
N THR A 42 -5.96 -5.82 -23.49
CA THR A 42 -5.86 -5.98 -24.94
C THR A 42 -4.45 -5.63 -25.41
N ARG A 43 -3.89 -6.47 -26.30
CA ARG A 43 -2.63 -6.24 -26.99
C ARG A 43 -2.56 -4.86 -27.61
N THR A 44 -1.36 -4.28 -27.62
CA THR A 44 -1.10 -3.01 -28.29
C THR A 44 -1.54 -3.08 -29.75
N GLN A 45 -2.41 -2.16 -30.15
CA GLN A 45 -2.93 -2.07 -31.52
C GLN A 45 -2.98 -0.60 -31.96
N GLY A 46 -2.25 -0.29 -33.03
CA GLY A 46 -2.14 1.07 -33.55
C GLY A 46 -1.57 2.02 -32.50
N THR A 47 -2.34 3.07 -32.17
CA THR A 47 -1.95 4.10 -31.20
C THR A 47 -2.26 3.75 -29.75
N LYS A 48 -2.99 2.65 -29.49
CA LYS A 48 -3.35 2.23 -28.13
C LYS A 48 -2.31 1.28 -27.58
N ILE A 49 -1.51 1.76 -26.65
CA ILE A 49 -0.44 0.99 -25.99
C ILE A 49 -1.03 0.25 -24.78
N ALA A 50 -0.73 -1.05 -24.66
CA ALA A 50 -1.19 -1.88 -23.55
C ALA A 50 -0.68 -1.38 -22.19
N SER A 51 0.57 -0.91 -22.10
CA SER A 51 1.12 -0.40 -20.84
C SER A 51 0.36 0.82 -20.31
N ASP A 52 -0.10 1.72 -21.18
CA ASP A 52 -0.86 2.91 -20.79
C ASP A 52 -2.23 2.55 -20.18
N GLY A 53 -2.91 1.54 -20.74
CA GLY A 53 -4.17 1.05 -20.18
C GLY A 53 -4.02 0.16 -18.93
N LEU A 54 -2.80 -0.29 -18.61
CA LEU A 54 -2.47 -1.01 -17.38
C LEU A 54 -2.10 -0.04 -16.25
N LYS A 55 -1.39 1.04 -16.58
CA LYS A 55 -1.08 2.12 -15.64
C LYS A 55 -2.36 2.78 -15.16
N GLY A 56 -2.38 3.17 -13.89
CA GLY A 56 -3.54 3.79 -13.25
C GLY A 56 -4.63 2.82 -12.78
N ARG A 57 -4.54 1.52 -13.08
CA ARG A 57 -5.44 0.52 -12.48
C ARG A 57 -5.18 0.44 -10.98
N VAL A 58 -6.26 0.42 -10.20
CA VAL A 58 -6.21 0.28 -8.74
C VAL A 58 -6.76 -1.08 -8.35
N PHE A 59 -5.95 -1.87 -7.66
CA PHE A 59 -6.31 -3.16 -7.09
C PHE A 59 -6.59 -2.99 -5.60
N GLU A 60 -7.71 -3.55 -5.14
CA GLU A 60 -8.05 -3.60 -3.72
C GLU A 60 -7.81 -5.02 -3.22
N VAL A 61 -6.91 -5.16 -2.25
CA VAL A 61 -6.41 -6.45 -1.78
C VAL A 61 -6.51 -6.48 -0.25
N SER A 62 -6.89 -7.63 0.31
CA SER A 62 -6.88 -7.84 1.77
C SER A 62 -5.45 -7.84 2.30
N LEU A 63 -5.23 -7.34 3.51
CA LEU A 63 -3.92 -7.44 4.16
C LEU A 63 -3.52 -8.89 4.40
N ALA A 64 -4.47 -9.78 4.70
CA ALA A 64 -4.20 -11.21 4.89
C ALA A 64 -3.65 -11.90 3.63
N ASP A 65 -3.93 -11.35 2.44
CA ASP A 65 -3.41 -11.89 1.17
C ASP A 65 -2.03 -11.29 0.82
N LEU A 66 -1.65 -10.18 1.47
CA LEU A 66 -0.36 -9.50 1.29
C LEU A 66 0.66 -9.90 2.37
N GLN A 67 0.18 -10.30 3.55
CA GLN A 67 0.97 -10.64 4.71
C GLN A 67 0.37 -11.85 5.42
N ASN A 68 1.19 -12.88 5.62
CA ASN A 68 0.79 -14.05 6.40
C ASN A 68 0.48 -13.64 7.84
N ASP A 69 -0.55 -14.27 8.43
CA ASP A 69 -0.96 -14.14 9.83
C ASP A 69 -1.44 -12.74 10.28
N GLU A 70 -1.69 -11.83 9.34
CA GLU A 70 -2.27 -10.51 9.61
C GLU A 70 -3.80 -10.48 9.48
N VAL A 71 -4.39 -9.37 9.95
CA VAL A 71 -5.84 -9.20 9.99
C VAL A 71 -6.49 -9.07 8.60
N ALA A 72 -7.57 -9.80 8.36
CA ALA A 72 -8.31 -9.77 7.09
C ALA A 72 -9.21 -8.54 6.89
N PHE A 73 -9.51 -7.79 7.95
CA PHE A 73 -10.45 -6.67 7.89
C PHE A 73 -9.84 -5.37 7.34
N ARG A 74 -8.55 -5.37 6.97
CA ARG A 74 -7.87 -4.24 6.34
C ARG A 74 -7.69 -4.50 4.86
N LYS A 75 -8.02 -3.52 4.04
CA LYS A 75 -7.86 -3.59 2.58
C LYS A 75 -6.95 -2.48 2.11
N PHE A 76 -5.96 -2.83 1.31
CA PHE A 76 -5.02 -1.91 0.69
C PHE A 76 -5.40 -1.67 -0.76
N LYS A 77 -5.31 -0.41 -1.18
CA LYS A 77 -5.45 0.00 -2.57
C LYS A 77 -4.05 0.18 -3.14
N LEU A 78 -3.73 -0.61 -4.15
CA LEU A 78 -2.45 -0.60 -4.84
C LEU A 78 -2.66 -0.17 -6.28
N ILE A 79 -1.97 0.88 -6.73
CA ILE A 79 -2.11 1.45 -8.07
C ILE A 79 -0.92 1.08 -8.94
N THR A 80 -1.16 0.59 -10.14
CA THR A 80 -0.07 0.34 -11.11
C THR A 80 0.52 1.66 -11.59
N GLU A 81 1.80 1.88 -11.35
CA GLU A 81 2.51 3.09 -11.83
C GLU A 81 3.40 2.78 -13.02
N ASP A 82 3.99 1.57 -13.04
CA ASP A 82 4.85 1.15 -14.14
C ASP A 82 4.61 -0.30 -14.56
N VAL A 83 4.99 -0.60 -15.81
CA VAL A 83 4.88 -1.94 -16.40
C VAL A 83 6.25 -2.31 -16.97
N GLN A 84 6.86 -3.34 -16.40
CA GLN A 84 8.14 -3.90 -16.81
C GLN A 84 7.95 -5.28 -17.42
N GLY A 85 8.04 -5.39 -18.75
CA GLY A 85 7.74 -6.64 -19.45
C GLY A 85 6.31 -7.08 -19.14
N GLU A 86 6.16 -8.26 -18.52
CA GLU A 86 4.86 -8.80 -18.07
C GLU A 86 4.50 -8.42 -16.62
N ASN A 87 5.37 -7.71 -15.90
CA ASN A 87 5.16 -7.32 -14.51
C ASN A 87 4.58 -5.90 -14.40
N CYS A 88 3.47 -5.74 -13.69
CA CYS A 88 2.91 -4.46 -13.29
C CYS A 88 3.39 -4.11 -11.88
N LEU A 89 4.19 -3.05 -11.75
CA LEU A 89 4.68 -2.55 -10.47
C LEU A 89 3.64 -1.60 -9.86
N THR A 90 3.22 -1.91 -8.64
CA THR A 90 2.16 -1.17 -7.94
C THR A 90 2.70 -0.36 -6.77
N ASN A 91 2.12 0.81 -6.52
CA ASN A 91 2.44 1.66 -5.38
C ASN A 91 1.23 1.75 -4.44
N PHE A 92 1.45 2.16 -3.20
CA PHE A 92 0.38 2.42 -2.24
C PHE A 92 -0.49 3.60 -2.71
N HIS A 93 -1.81 3.41 -2.70
CA HIS A 93 -2.80 4.44 -3.07
C HIS A 93 -3.76 4.79 -1.93
N GLY A 94 -3.99 3.85 -1.01
CA GLY A 94 -4.86 4.07 0.13
C GLY A 94 -5.14 2.80 0.91
N MET A 95 -5.87 2.95 2.00
CA MET A 95 -6.28 1.86 2.87
C MET A 95 -7.72 2.10 3.33
N ASP A 96 -8.50 1.04 3.50
CA ASP A 96 -9.86 1.08 4.02
C ASP A 96 -10.10 -0.15 4.90
N LEU A 97 -10.93 0.00 5.93
CA LEU A 97 -11.45 -1.16 6.66
C LEU A 97 -12.56 -1.84 5.86
N THR A 98 -12.78 -3.12 6.11
CA THR A 98 -13.95 -3.83 5.59
C THR A 98 -15.23 -3.31 6.26
N HIS A 99 -16.33 -3.34 5.51
CA HIS A 99 -17.60 -2.74 5.94
C HIS A 99 -18.19 -3.48 7.14
N ASP A 100 -18.09 -4.81 7.15
CA ASP A 100 -18.49 -5.68 8.26
C ASP A 100 -17.76 -5.31 9.55
N LYS A 101 -16.43 -5.12 9.52
CA LYS A 101 -15.67 -4.71 10.71
C LYS A 101 -16.10 -3.32 11.19
N MET A 102 -16.25 -2.34 10.29
CA MET A 102 -16.72 -1.01 10.66
C MET A 102 -18.10 -1.07 11.33
N CYS A 103 -19.07 -1.75 10.72
CA CYS A 103 -20.42 -1.90 11.28
C CYS A 103 -20.44 -2.66 12.60
N SER A 104 -19.53 -3.63 12.82
CA SER A 104 -19.46 -4.41 14.06
C SER A 104 -19.04 -3.57 15.28
N MET A 105 -18.24 -2.53 15.07
CA MET A 105 -17.73 -1.68 16.15
C MET A 105 -18.76 -0.63 16.59
N VAL A 106 -19.66 -0.23 15.69
CA VAL A 106 -20.72 0.74 15.99
C VAL A 106 -21.81 0.09 16.86
N LYS A 107 -21.76 0.36 18.16
CA LYS A 107 -22.74 -0.11 19.14
C LYS A 107 -23.43 1.07 19.82
N LYS A 108 -24.62 0.83 20.38
CA LYS A 108 -25.33 1.80 21.22
C LYS A 108 -24.63 1.97 22.58
N TRP A 109 -24.90 3.08 23.26
CA TRP A 109 -24.46 3.38 24.63
C TRP A 109 -22.97 3.68 24.83
N GLN A 110 -22.28 4.00 23.74
CA GLN A 110 -20.90 4.48 23.72
C GLN A 110 -20.79 5.66 22.76
N THR A 111 -19.74 6.46 22.92
CA THR A 111 -19.42 7.53 21.96
C THR A 111 -18.57 6.97 20.85
N MET A 112 -18.90 7.33 19.62
CA MET A 112 -17.99 7.21 18.48
C MET A 112 -17.19 8.51 18.39
N ILE A 113 -15.86 8.39 18.41
CA ILE A 113 -14.95 9.51 18.24
C ILE A 113 -14.31 9.32 16.86
N GLU A 114 -14.57 10.27 15.96
CA GLU A 114 -13.95 10.31 14.63
C GLU A 114 -13.02 11.51 14.54
N ALA A 115 -11.85 11.30 13.96
CA ALA A 115 -10.89 12.36 13.67
C ALA A 115 -10.34 12.18 12.26
N HIS A 116 -10.01 13.28 11.60
CA HIS A 116 -9.29 13.25 10.34
C HIS A 116 -8.18 14.29 10.33
N VAL A 117 -7.04 13.93 9.74
CA VAL A 117 -5.89 14.80 9.63
C VAL A 117 -5.31 14.68 8.23
N ASP A 118 -4.94 15.82 7.67
CA ASP A 118 -4.15 15.92 6.44
C ASP A 118 -2.67 15.96 6.81
N VAL A 119 -1.95 14.92 6.40
CA VAL A 119 -0.51 14.76 6.67
C VAL A 119 0.23 14.80 5.34
N LYS A 120 1.22 15.69 5.27
CA LYS A 120 2.18 15.72 4.16
C LYS A 120 3.38 14.88 4.55
N THR A 121 3.73 13.88 3.73
CA THR A 121 4.96 13.13 3.88
C THR A 121 6.14 13.94 3.35
N THR A 122 7.35 13.61 3.80
CA THR A 122 8.62 14.18 3.32
C THR A 122 8.80 13.99 1.81
N ASP A 123 8.40 12.82 1.30
CA ASP A 123 8.43 12.44 -0.12
C ASP A 123 7.49 13.28 -1.01
N GLY A 124 6.66 14.12 -0.41
CA GLY A 124 5.72 15.00 -1.11
C GLY A 124 4.34 14.39 -1.39
N TYR A 125 4.02 13.23 -0.81
CA TYR A 125 2.65 12.71 -0.82
C TYR A 125 1.81 13.46 0.21
N LEU A 126 0.56 13.75 -0.14
CA LEU A 126 -0.42 14.33 0.78
C LEU A 126 -1.48 13.27 1.05
N LEU A 127 -1.56 12.82 2.30
CA LEU A 127 -2.46 11.77 2.76
C LEU A 127 -3.50 12.36 3.71
N ARG A 128 -4.75 11.90 3.61
CA ARG A 128 -5.79 12.14 4.62
C ARG A 128 -6.03 10.85 5.39
N LEU A 129 -5.68 10.87 6.68
CA LEU A 129 -5.92 9.76 7.58
C LEU A 129 -7.22 10.01 8.34
N PHE A 130 -8.06 8.99 8.42
CA PHE A 130 -9.26 8.95 9.23
C PHE A 130 -9.03 7.97 10.37
N CYS A 131 -9.14 8.43 11.60
CA CYS A 131 -9.09 7.61 12.79
C CYS A 131 -10.49 7.50 13.39
N VAL A 132 -10.82 6.32 13.89
CA VAL A 132 -12.05 6.06 14.64
C VAL A 132 -11.68 5.40 15.96
N GLY A 133 -12.35 5.76 17.03
CA GLY A 133 -12.24 5.10 18.33
C GLY A 133 -13.56 5.11 19.08
N PHE A 134 -13.74 4.15 19.98
CA PHE A 134 -14.94 4.03 20.79
C PHE A 134 -14.61 4.11 22.28
N THR A 135 -15.49 4.71 23.06
CA THR A 135 -15.33 4.81 24.51
C THR A 135 -15.55 3.45 25.18
N LYS A 136 -14.61 3.01 26.00
CA LYS A 136 -14.69 1.76 26.76
C LYS A 136 -15.55 1.94 28.00
N LYS A 137 -16.37 0.94 28.30
CA LYS A 137 -17.07 0.85 29.59
C LYS A 137 -16.12 0.28 30.64
N HIS A 138 -16.02 0.93 31.80
CA HIS A 138 -15.28 0.36 32.93
C HIS A 138 -16.00 -0.86 33.51
N ASN A 139 -15.26 -1.89 33.93
CA ASN A 139 -15.82 -3.14 34.44
C ASN A 139 -16.77 -2.93 35.63
N ASN A 140 -16.48 -1.96 36.50
CA ASN A 140 -17.29 -1.65 37.69
C ASN A 140 -18.31 -0.52 37.46
N GLN A 141 -18.54 -0.13 36.20
CA GLN A 141 -19.45 0.97 35.87
C GLN A 141 -20.91 0.49 35.85
N ILE A 142 -21.71 1.00 36.80
CA ILE A 142 -23.15 0.70 36.92
C ILE A 142 -23.95 1.36 35.77
N ARG A 143 -23.55 2.58 35.37
CA ARG A 143 -24.20 3.30 34.27
C ARG A 143 -24.05 2.52 32.95
N LYS A 144 -25.14 2.43 32.20
CA LYS A 144 -25.17 1.76 30.89
C LYS A 144 -24.38 2.52 29.82
N THR A 145 -24.22 3.84 29.98
CA THR A 145 -23.65 4.74 28.98
C THR A 145 -22.23 5.18 29.31
N SER A 146 -21.36 5.19 28.31
CA SER A 146 -20.01 5.77 28.37
C SER A 146 -19.90 6.90 27.35
N TYR A 147 -20.15 8.14 27.79
CA TYR A 147 -20.08 9.32 26.93
C TYR A 147 -18.85 10.17 27.23
N ALA A 148 -18.10 10.55 26.20
CA ALA A 148 -16.91 11.41 26.31
C ALA A 148 -17.24 12.85 25.90
N GLN A 149 -16.60 13.82 26.56
CA GLN A 149 -16.67 15.24 26.18
C GLN A 149 -15.65 15.55 25.06
N HIS A 150 -15.91 16.58 24.26
CA HIS A 150 -15.21 16.82 22.99
C HIS A 150 -13.86 17.52 23.20
N GLN A 151 -12.75 16.93 22.71
CA GLN A 151 -11.43 17.59 22.64
C GLN A 151 -10.58 17.04 21.48
N GLN A 152 -9.73 17.89 20.87
CA GLN A 152 -8.98 17.60 19.64
C GLN A 152 -7.53 17.12 19.92
N VAL A 153 -6.97 16.31 19.02
CA VAL A 153 -5.58 15.81 19.07
C VAL A 153 -4.91 15.93 17.70
N GLN A 154 -3.61 16.30 17.68
CA GLN A 154 -2.77 16.48 16.49
C GLN A 154 -1.87 15.26 16.18
N VAL A 155 -1.44 15.10 14.92
CA VAL A 155 -0.58 13.99 14.44
C VAL A 155 0.69 14.55 13.77
N GLN A 156 1.84 13.88 13.97
CA GLN A 156 3.17 14.25 13.45
C GLN A 156 3.49 13.67 12.06
N THR A 157 4.52 14.21 11.41
CA THR A 157 4.99 13.93 10.04
C THR A 157 5.92 12.70 9.95
N ASN A 158 5.65 11.76 9.04
CA ASN A 158 6.53 10.62 8.70
C ASN A 158 6.57 10.38 7.17
N ASP A 159 7.52 9.58 6.69
CA ASP A 159 7.72 9.17 5.29
C ASP A 159 6.67 8.13 4.84
N LEU A 160 6.41 7.98 3.53
CA LEU A 160 5.31 7.10 3.07
C LEU A 160 5.56 5.63 3.41
N LYS A 161 6.79 5.14 3.20
CA LYS A 161 7.19 3.76 3.53
C LYS A 161 7.00 3.47 5.02
N GLU A 162 7.40 4.41 5.87
CA GLU A 162 7.21 4.29 7.32
C GLU A 162 5.73 4.35 7.72
N VAL A 163 4.94 5.22 7.09
CA VAL A 163 3.50 5.29 7.33
C VAL A 163 2.85 3.94 7.00
N VAL A 164 3.15 3.34 5.85
CA VAL A 164 2.59 2.02 5.48
C VAL A 164 3.04 0.94 6.46
N ASN A 165 4.33 0.92 6.84
CA ASN A 165 4.85 -0.03 7.83
C ASN A 165 4.21 0.12 9.21
N LYS A 166 3.81 1.33 9.62
CA LYS A 166 3.04 1.58 10.85
C LYS A 166 1.56 1.18 10.73
N LEU A 167 1.00 1.25 9.51
CA LEU A 167 -0.38 0.87 9.22
C LEU A 167 -0.60 -0.64 9.12
N ILE A 168 0.43 -1.44 8.83
CA ILE A 168 0.33 -2.91 8.79
C ILE A 168 -0.05 -3.47 10.18
N PRO A 169 0.73 -3.27 11.26
CA PRO A 169 0.41 -3.75 12.61
C PRO A 169 -0.49 -2.80 13.42
N ASP A 170 -0.88 -1.67 12.82
CA ASP A 170 -1.64 -0.57 13.44
C ASP A 170 -1.03 0.06 14.69
N SER A 171 0.27 0.35 14.66
CA SER A 171 0.92 1.00 15.79
C SER A 171 0.27 2.34 16.15
N ILE A 172 -0.19 3.10 15.14
CA ILE A 172 -0.88 4.38 15.32
C ILE A 172 -2.15 4.22 16.16
N GLY A 173 -2.99 3.20 15.88
CA GLY A 173 -4.21 2.96 16.64
C GLY A 173 -3.93 2.65 18.11
N LYS A 174 -2.91 1.80 18.35
CA LYS A 174 -2.47 1.41 19.71
C LYS A 174 -1.86 2.58 20.48
N ASP A 175 -1.08 3.43 19.81
CA ASP A 175 -0.49 4.63 20.42
C ASP A 175 -1.57 5.64 20.82
N ILE A 176 -2.62 5.81 20.00
CA ILE A 176 -3.77 6.64 20.33
C ILE A 176 -4.52 6.08 21.54
N GLU A 177 -4.76 4.76 21.59
CA GLU A 177 -5.42 4.12 22.75
C GLU A 177 -4.64 4.39 24.04
N LYS A 178 -3.31 4.22 24.01
CA LYS A 178 -2.44 4.45 25.17
C LYS A 178 -2.41 5.92 25.60
N ALA A 179 -2.33 6.86 24.66
CA ALA A 179 -2.31 8.29 24.95
C ALA A 179 -3.64 8.78 25.52
N CYS A 180 -4.76 8.33 24.94
CA CYS A 180 -6.11 8.71 25.36
C CYS A 180 -6.55 8.05 26.67
N GLN A 181 -5.88 6.98 27.13
CA GLN A 181 -6.21 6.28 28.37
C GLN A 181 -6.27 7.20 29.60
N SER A 182 -5.47 8.28 29.61
CA SER A 182 -5.47 9.29 30.68
C SER A 182 -6.71 10.19 30.70
N ILE A 183 -7.34 10.40 29.54
CA ILE A 183 -8.51 11.28 29.37
C ILE A 183 -9.80 10.46 29.51
N TYR A 184 -9.92 9.42 28.68
CA TYR A 184 -11.04 8.50 28.71
C TYR A 184 -10.59 7.17 28.10
N PRO A 185 -10.87 6.02 28.74
CA PRO A 185 -10.45 4.74 28.20
C PRO A 185 -11.14 4.51 26.86
N LEU A 186 -10.36 4.29 25.81
CA LEU A 186 -10.86 3.92 24.49
C LEU A 186 -10.71 2.42 24.27
N TYR A 187 -11.44 1.89 23.31
CA TYR A 187 -11.27 0.54 22.78
C TYR A 187 -11.63 0.54 21.28
N ASP A 188 -11.15 -0.46 20.55
CA ASP A 188 -11.34 -0.57 19.10
C ASP A 188 -10.94 0.73 18.38
N VAL A 189 -9.72 1.21 18.66
CA VAL A 189 -9.14 2.39 17.99
C VAL A 189 -8.41 1.93 16.72
N PHE A 190 -8.86 2.43 15.57
CA PHE A 190 -8.31 2.05 14.27
C PHE A 190 -8.14 3.25 13.35
N VAL A 191 -7.14 3.18 12.46
CA VAL A 191 -7.13 4.01 11.25
C VAL A 191 -8.17 3.46 10.28
N ARG A 192 -9.33 4.11 10.21
CA ARG A 192 -10.48 3.70 9.39
C ARG A 192 -10.16 3.74 7.90
N LYS A 193 -9.51 4.81 7.47
CA LYS A 193 -9.29 5.08 6.04
C LYS A 193 -8.07 5.95 5.83
N VAL A 194 -7.30 5.64 4.81
CA VAL A 194 -6.22 6.47 4.30
C VAL A 194 -6.52 6.81 2.85
N LYS A 195 -6.63 8.10 2.55
CA LYS A 195 -6.81 8.60 1.19
C LYS A 195 -5.54 9.29 0.72
N MET A 196 -5.10 8.99 -0.49
CA MET A 196 -4.10 9.80 -1.16
C MET A 196 -4.77 10.99 -1.85
N LEU A 197 -4.42 12.20 -1.40
CA LEU A 197 -4.95 13.46 -1.93
C LEU A 197 -4.07 14.00 -3.06
N LYS A 198 -2.75 13.97 -2.87
CA LYS A 198 -1.79 14.43 -3.87
C LYS A 198 -0.61 13.48 -3.94
N LYS A 199 -0.22 13.17 -5.18
CA LYS A 199 1.02 12.46 -5.48
C LYS A 199 2.08 13.45 -5.96
N PRO A 200 3.36 13.26 -5.60
CA PRO A 200 4.47 13.96 -6.23
C PRO A 200 4.60 13.53 -7.70
N LYS A 201 5.45 14.23 -8.46
CA LYS A 201 5.74 13.85 -9.84
C LYS A 201 6.34 12.43 -9.85
N PHE A 202 5.90 11.61 -10.80
CA PHE A 202 6.37 10.23 -10.92
C PHE A 202 7.87 10.19 -11.21
N GLU A 203 8.60 9.43 -10.40
CA GLU A 203 10.03 9.19 -10.53
C GLU A 203 10.26 7.67 -10.49
N LEU A 204 10.80 7.12 -11.58
CA LEU A 204 11.00 5.68 -11.72
C LEU A 204 11.94 5.12 -10.64
N GLY A 205 12.99 5.87 -10.27
CA GLY A 205 13.97 5.46 -9.25
C GLY A 205 13.32 5.15 -7.90
N LYS A 206 12.45 6.04 -7.41
CA LYS A 206 11.72 5.84 -6.14
C LYS A 206 10.80 4.62 -6.18
N LEU A 207 10.17 4.35 -7.33
CA LEU A 207 9.36 3.14 -7.49
C LEU A 207 10.23 1.87 -7.45
N MET A 208 11.41 1.89 -8.10
CA MET A 208 12.33 0.75 -8.05
C MET A 208 12.87 0.51 -6.64
N GLU A 209 13.13 1.56 -5.85
CA GLU A 209 13.52 1.41 -4.44
C GLU A 209 12.42 0.75 -3.60
N LEU A 210 11.15 1.06 -3.87
CA LEU A 210 10.00 0.42 -3.22
C LEU A 210 9.82 -1.04 -3.63
N HIS A 211 10.29 -1.42 -4.82
CA HIS A 211 10.21 -2.78 -5.34
C HIS A 211 11.49 -3.60 -5.18
N GLY A 212 12.62 -2.99 -4.82
CA GLY A 212 13.84 -3.66 -4.38
C GLY A 212 14.22 -4.91 -5.18
N GLU A 213 14.29 -4.81 -6.52
CA GLU A 213 14.89 -5.84 -7.37
C GLU A 213 16.15 -5.29 -8.04
N ALA A 214 17.19 -5.14 -7.23
CA ALA A 214 18.55 -5.28 -7.71
C ALA A 214 19.15 -6.45 -6.91
N SER A 215 19.41 -7.58 -7.58
CA SER A 215 20.10 -8.80 -7.09
C SER A 215 19.27 -9.99 -6.55
N SER A 216 18.33 -10.54 -7.33
CA SER A 216 17.90 -11.94 -7.11
C SER A 216 17.57 -12.75 -8.37
N SER A 217 18.17 -12.42 -9.51
CA SER A 217 18.10 -13.24 -10.72
C SER A 217 19.49 -13.40 -11.35
N GLY A 218 20.21 -14.45 -10.94
CA GLY A 218 21.52 -14.80 -11.51
C GLY A 218 22.42 -15.59 -10.57
N LYS A 219 21.99 -16.78 -10.12
CA LYS A 219 22.91 -17.79 -9.56
C LYS A 219 23.23 -18.78 -10.69
N ALA A 220 24.42 -18.65 -11.26
CA ALA A 220 25.17 -19.74 -11.88
C ALA A 220 26.53 -19.83 -11.18
N PRO A 221 27.15 -21.02 -11.08
CA PRO A 221 28.09 -21.35 -10.01
C PRO A 221 29.54 -20.98 -10.36
N GLY A 222 30.33 -20.65 -9.32
CA GLY A 222 31.79 -20.62 -9.36
C GLY A 222 32.39 -19.22 -9.51
N ASP A 223 32.76 -18.61 -8.37
CA ASP A 223 34.17 -18.30 -8.10
C ASP A 223 34.32 -17.96 -6.61
N GLU A 224 35.12 -18.75 -5.90
CA GLU A 224 35.54 -18.47 -4.52
C GLU A 224 36.68 -17.45 -4.56
N THR A 225 36.44 -16.19 -4.21
CA THR A 225 37.49 -15.32 -3.66
C THR A 225 36.89 -14.14 -2.91
N GLY A 226 37.26 -13.98 -1.64
CA GLY A 226 36.96 -12.79 -0.86
C GLY A 226 36.43 -13.04 0.56
N ALA A 227 37.10 -13.91 1.31
CA ALA A 227 36.87 -14.01 2.75
C ALA A 227 37.15 -12.65 3.43
N LYS A 228 36.20 -12.23 4.24
CA LYS A 228 36.21 -10.99 5.03
C LYS A 228 37.28 -11.13 6.14
N VAL A 229 38.40 -10.40 6.04
CA VAL A 229 39.39 -10.32 7.11
C VAL A 229 38.90 -9.29 8.14
N GLU A 230 38.69 -9.73 9.38
CA GLU A 230 38.43 -8.84 10.52
C GLU A 230 39.68 -8.00 10.83
N ARG A 231 39.52 -6.67 10.84
CA ARG A 231 40.56 -5.73 11.27
C ARG A 231 40.50 -5.60 12.79
N ALA A 232 41.61 -5.90 13.48
CA ALA A 232 41.76 -5.66 14.90
C ALA A 232 41.93 -4.16 15.22
N ASP A 233 41.38 -3.74 16.37
CA ASP A 233 41.47 -2.39 16.93
C ASP A 233 42.94 -1.97 17.17
N GLY A 234 43.37 -0.88 16.51
CA GLY A 234 44.69 -0.27 16.74
C GLY A 234 45.41 0.32 15.53
N TYR A 235 44.71 0.70 14.45
CA TYR A 235 45.34 1.39 13.32
C TYR A 235 45.01 2.88 13.33
N GLU A 236 45.96 3.71 13.76
CA GLU A 236 45.89 5.16 13.59
C GLU A 236 46.35 5.56 12.17
N PRO A 237 45.58 6.37 11.43
CA PRO A 237 45.98 6.82 10.10
C PRO A 237 47.09 7.88 10.17
N PRO A 238 48.04 7.88 9.20
CA PRO A 238 49.14 8.84 9.19
C PRO A 238 48.67 10.28 8.94
N VAL A 239 49.25 11.21 9.69
CA VAL A 239 49.01 12.66 9.58
C VAL A 239 49.53 13.17 8.24
N GLN A 240 48.68 13.87 7.47
CA GLN A 240 49.08 14.52 6.23
C GLN A 240 49.93 15.76 6.55
N GLU A 241 51.17 15.80 6.02
CA GLU A 241 51.95 17.03 5.99
C GLU A 241 51.36 17.98 4.95
N SER A 242 51.05 19.19 5.39
CA SER A 242 50.60 20.30 4.56
C SER A 242 51.74 20.81 3.67
N VAL A 243 51.54 20.82 2.35
CA VAL A 243 51.77 21.96 1.42
C VAL A 243 50.82 21.81 0.24
#